data_AF-A0A356E777-F1
#
_entry.id   AF-A0A356E777-F1
#
_cell.length_a   1.000
_cell.length_b   1.000
_cell.length_c   1.000
_cell.angle_alpha   90.00
_cell.angle_beta   90.00
_cell.angle_gamma   90.00
#
_symmetry.space_group_name_H-M   'P 1'
#
loop_
_entity.id
_entity.type
_entity.pdbx_description
1 polymer ?
#
loop_
_entity_poly.entity_id
_entity_poly.type
_entity_poly.pdbx_seq_one_letter_code
_entity_poly.pdbx_strand_id
1 'polypeptide(L)'
;GVGIMASMAHTEADGDLLALDASHLFKSSMTQIAFKHGTFLRNYMYDFITYFSPHLTKTQVEKAVKLRDNSAVQKLFSDIQLEQR
;
A
#
# COMPACT_ATOMS: atom_id res chain seq x y z
N GLY A 1 -28.42 9.33 -5.22
CA GLY A 1 -28.03 7.91 -5.38
C GLY A 1 -27.20 7.48 -4.19
N VAL A 2 -26.64 6.26 -4.20
CA VAL A 2 -25.70 5.78 -3.17
C VAL A 2 -24.29 5.76 -3.75
N GLY A 3 -23.33 6.40 -3.08
CA GLY A 3 -21.91 6.40 -3.46
C GLY A 3 -21.14 5.26 -2.78
N ILE A 4 -20.24 4.62 -3.52
CA ILE A 4 -19.29 3.62 -2.97
C ILE A 4 -17.89 4.15 -3.25
N MET A 5 -17.10 4.31 -2.20
CA MET A 5 -15.74 4.86 -2.28
C MET A 5 -14.83 4.22 -1.22
N ALA A 6 -13.53 4.45 -1.32
CA ALA A 6 -12.59 4.06 -0.28
C ALA A 6 -12.87 4.85 1.01
N SER A 7 -12.76 4.20 2.17
CA SER A 7 -13.00 4.80 3.49
C SER A 7 -12.20 6.10 3.69
N MET A 8 -10.93 6.11 3.28
CA MET A 8 -10.02 7.26 3.39
C MET A 8 -10.45 8.51 2.60
N ALA A 9 -11.38 8.37 1.66
CA ALA A 9 -11.81 9.48 0.81
C ALA A 9 -12.98 10.29 1.43
N HIS A 10 -13.58 9.80 2.51
CA HIS A 10 -14.56 10.55 3.31
C HIS A 10 -13.85 11.19 4.50
N THR A 11 -14.07 12.49 4.71
CA THR A 11 -13.36 13.32 5.68
C THR A 11 -14.34 14.09 6.56
N GLU A 12 -13.86 14.76 7.61
CA GLU A 12 -14.68 15.65 8.44
C GLU A 12 -15.27 16.83 7.65
N ALA A 13 -14.71 17.16 6.48
CA ALA A 13 -15.24 18.20 5.61
C ALA A 13 -16.55 17.79 4.91
N ASP A 14 -16.81 16.48 4.78
CA ASP A 14 -18.00 15.92 4.13
C ASP A 14 -19.19 15.85 5.11
N GLY A 15 -19.41 16.92 5.87
CA GLY A 15 -20.35 16.94 7.01
C GLY A 15 -21.83 16.83 6.64
N ASP A 16 -22.18 16.95 5.36
CA ASP A 16 -23.52 16.73 4.83
C ASP A 16 -23.77 15.28 4.38
N LEU A 17 -22.76 14.41 4.46
CA LEU A 17 -22.83 13.00 4.08
C LEU A 17 -22.72 12.08 5.30
N LEU A 18 -23.33 10.89 5.18
CA LEU A 18 -23.21 9.82 6.17
C LEU A 18 -22.40 8.67 5.58
N ALA A 19 -21.24 8.38 6.18
CA ALA A 19 -20.45 7.20 5.86
C ALA A 19 -21.00 5.96 6.58
N LEU A 20 -21.22 4.87 5.82
CA LEU A 20 -21.60 3.56 6.34
C LEU A 20 -20.50 2.56 6.00
N ASP A 21 -20.07 1.76 6.98
CA ASP A 21 -19.06 0.74 6.73
C ASP A 21 -19.60 -0.39 5.85
N ALA A 22 -18.90 -0.66 4.76
CA ALA A 22 -19.18 -1.73 3.81
C ALA A 22 -18.05 -2.78 3.76
N SER A 23 -17.11 -2.76 4.70
CA SER A 23 -15.97 -3.70 4.77
C SER A 23 -16.41 -5.17 4.82
N HIS A 24 -17.60 -5.45 5.37
CA HIS A 24 -18.20 -6.77 5.43
C HIS A 24 -18.80 -7.24 4.09
N LEU A 25 -18.97 -6.34 3.12
CA LEU A 25 -19.52 -6.66 1.80
C LEU A 25 -18.42 -6.82 0.73
N PHE A 26 -17.26 -6.18 0.91
CA PHE A 26 -16.19 -6.15 -0.08
C PHE A 26 -14.86 -6.62 0.51
N LYS A 27 -14.10 -7.39 -0.26
CA LYS A 27 -12.73 -7.73 0.10
C LYS A 27 -11.88 -6.46 0.14
N SER A 28 -11.03 -6.32 1.16
CA SER A 28 -10.09 -5.21 1.28
C SER A 28 -9.19 -5.10 0.05
N SER A 29 -8.96 -3.87 -0.38
CA SER A 29 -8.00 -3.54 -1.44
C SER A 29 -6.60 -3.30 -0.86
N MET A 30 -5.57 -3.49 -1.67
CA MET A 30 -4.17 -3.25 -1.29
C MET A 30 -3.53 -2.19 -2.18
N THR A 31 -3.05 -1.11 -1.57
CA THR A 31 -2.24 -0.09 -2.24
C THR A 31 -0.81 -0.60 -2.41
N GLN A 32 -0.22 -0.42 -3.59
CA GLN A 32 1.12 -0.91 -3.93
C GLN A 32 2.01 0.23 -4.42
N ILE A 33 3.29 0.21 -4.05
CA ILE A 33 4.33 1.01 -4.71
C ILE A 33 4.99 0.14 -5.79
N ALA A 34 5.11 0.68 -6.99
CA ALA A 34 5.78 0.03 -8.10
C ALA A 34 6.85 0.95 -8.71
N PHE A 35 7.94 0.36 -9.16
CA PHE A 35 8.99 1.02 -9.93
C PHE A 35 9.53 0.05 -10.98
N LYS A 36 10.16 0.59 -12.03
CA LYS A 36 10.69 -0.23 -13.12
C LYS A 36 11.86 -1.09 -12.60
N HIS A 37 11.85 -2.39 -12.91
CA HIS A 37 12.95 -3.29 -12.59
C HIS A 37 14.26 -2.79 -13.21
N GLY A 38 15.35 -2.83 -12.44
CA GLY A 38 16.66 -2.32 -12.85
C GLY A 38 16.83 -0.79 -12.71
N THR A 39 15.81 -0.07 -12.21
CA THR A 39 15.98 1.33 -11.82
C THR A 39 16.96 1.42 -10.65
N PHE A 40 17.96 2.30 -10.78
CA PHE A 40 18.85 2.62 -9.67
C PHE A 40 18.11 3.51 -8.66
N LEU A 41 17.74 2.94 -7.52
CA LEU A 41 17.09 3.67 -6.43
C LEU A 41 18.11 4.49 -5.66
N ARG A 42 17.86 5.80 -5.55
CA ARG A 42 18.70 6.72 -4.76
C ARG A 42 18.24 6.72 -3.30
N ASN A 43 19.09 7.19 -2.37
CA ASN A 43 18.78 7.19 -0.93
C ASN A 43 17.42 7.84 -0.61
N TYR A 44 17.14 9.03 -1.16
CA TYR A 44 15.85 9.70 -0.93
C TYR A 44 14.62 8.89 -1.42
N MET A 45 14.80 7.98 -2.39
CA MET A 45 13.71 7.12 -2.86
C MET A 45 13.43 6.02 -1.83
N TYR A 46 14.46 5.47 -1.20
CA TYR A 46 14.29 4.55 -0.08
C TYR A 46 13.65 5.25 1.13
N ASP A 47 14.06 6.50 1.39
CA ASP A 47 13.47 7.30 2.47
C ASP A 47 11.98 7.55 2.21
N PHE A 48 11.60 7.91 0.97
CA PHE A 48 10.20 8.05 0.57
C PHE A 48 9.41 6.76 0.70
N ILE A 49 9.95 5.63 0.21
CA ILE A 49 9.26 4.33 0.28
C ILE A 49 9.02 3.93 1.74
N THR A 50 10.03 4.11 2.61
CA THR A 50 9.93 3.81 4.04
C THR A 50 8.95 4.77 4.74
N TYR A 51 8.96 6.04 4.37
CA TYR A 51 8.02 7.03 4.89
C TYR A 51 6.57 6.71 4.50
N PHE A 52 6.34 6.33 3.26
CA PHE A 52 5.01 5.93 2.77
C PHE A 52 4.54 4.63 3.42
N SER A 53 5.44 3.67 3.61
CA SER A 53 5.10 2.41 4.29
C SER A 53 6.26 1.89 5.14
N PRO A 54 6.17 1.96 6.48
CA PRO A 54 7.29 1.66 7.39
C PRO A 54 7.86 0.24 7.27
N HIS A 55 7.07 -0.73 6.80
CA HIS A 55 7.53 -2.11 6.60
C HIS A 55 8.43 -2.26 5.36
N LEU A 56 8.41 -1.32 4.42
CA LEU A 56 9.23 -1.29 3.22
C LEU A 56 10.59 -0.64 3.49
N THR A 57 11.33 -1.18 4.46
CA THR A 57 12.70 -0.69 4.77
C THR A 57 13.63 -0.87 3.58
N LYS A 58 14.71 -0.08 3.52
CA LYS A 58 15.77 -0.22 2.49
C LYS A 58 16.19 -1.67 2.27
N THR A 59 16.44 -2.41 3.34
CA THR A 59 16.81 -3.84 3.29
C THR A 59 15.73 -4.70 2.65
N GLN A 60 14.45 -4.49 2.97
CA GLN A 60 13.34 -5.24 2.39
C GLN A 60 13.15 -4.90 0.90
N VAL A 61 13.27 -3.63 0.53
CA VAL A 61 13.20 -3.18 -0.87
C VAL A 61 14.36 -3.76 -1.68
N GLU A 62 15.58 -3.74 -1.16
CA GLU A 62 16.75 -4.35 -1.82
C GLU A 62 16.61 -5.86 -2.02
N LYS A 63 15.99 -6.58 -1.07
CA LYS A 63 15.65 -8.00 -1.26
C LYS A 63 14.63 -8.16 -2.39
N ALA A 64 13.57 -7.35 -2.40
CA ALA A 64 12.54 -7.40 -3.43
C ALA A 64 13.11 -7.11 -4.84
N VAL A 65 14.03 -6.15 -4.99
CA VAL A 65 14.68 -5.82 -6.28
C VAL A 65 15.50 -6.99 -6.84
N LYS A 66 16.03 -7.87 -5.99
CA LYS A 66 16.78 -9.07 -6.43
C LYS A 66 15.88 -10.19 -6.95
N LEU A 67 14.59 -10.13 -6.66
CA LEU A 67 13.60 -11.10 -7.14
C LEU A 67 13.17 -10.74 -8.56
N ARG A 68 13.05 -11.76 -9.42
CA ARG A 68 12.79 -11.56 -10.86
C ARG A 68 11.31 -11.61 -11.23
N ASP A 69 10.46 -12.00 -10.29
CA ASP A 69 9.02 -12.17 -10.53
C ASP A 69 8.19 -11.64 -9.34
N ASN A 70 7.00 -11.14 -9.67
CA ASN A 70 6.09 -10.55 -8.69
C ASN A 70 5.54 -11.58 -7.69
N SER A 71 5.50 -12.88 -8.04
CA SER A 71 5.00 -13.90 -7.13
C SER A 71 5.97 -14.15 -5.97
N ALA A 72 7.27 -14.11 -6.24
CA ALA A 72 8.32 -14.17 -5.23
C ALA A 72 8.30 -12.92 -4.34
N VAL A 73 8.06 -11.74 -4.91
CA VAL A 73 7.90 -10.50 -4.13
C VAL A 73 6.69 -10.61 -3.20
N GLN A 74 5.53 -11.10 -3.67
CA GLN A 74 4.36 -11.31 -2.81
C GLN A 74 4.64 -12.29 -1.67
N LYS A 75 5.37 -13.38 -1.94
CA LYS A 75 5.80 -14.33 -0.90
C LYS A 75 6.75 -13.72 0.12
N LEU A 76 7.65 -12.83 -0.29
CA LEU A 76 8.56 -12.12 0.62
C LEU A 76 7.79 -11.32 1.69
N PHE A 77 6.57 -10.89 1.38
CA PHE A 77 5.73 -10.07 2.26
C PHE A 77 4.51 -10.81 2.83
N SER A 78 4.37 -12.13 2.65
CA SER A 78 3.16 -12.88 3.06
C SER A 78 2.89 -12.85 4.56
N ASP A 79 3.95 -12.75 5.36
CA ASP A 79 3.87 -12.84 6.82
C ASP A 79 3.78 -11.46 7.47
N ILE A 80 3.82 -10.39 6.67
CA ILE A 80 3.71 -9.01 7.16
C ILE A 80 2.25 -8.62 7.21
N GLN A 81 1.73 -8.38 8.41
CA GLN A 81 0.43 -7.76 8.60
C GLN A 81 0.54 -6.26 8.31
N LEU A 82 -0.29 -5.78 7.39
CA LEU A 82 -0.37 -4.37 7.04
C LEU A 82 -1.45 -3.71 7.89
N GLU A 83 -1.12 -2.53 8.43
CA GLU A 83 -2.13 -1.70 9.10
C GLU A 83 -3.20 -1.28 8.09
N GLN A 84 -4.46 -1.57 8.41
CA GLN A 84 -5.60 -0.97 7.71
C GLN A 84 -5.83 0.40 8.32
N ARG A 85 -5.72 1.46 7.51
CA ARG A 85 -6.04 2.84 7.87
C ARG A 85 -7.33 3.27 7.19
#